data_AF-K6X077-F1
#
_entry.id   AF-K6X077-F1
#
_cell.length_a   1.000
_cell.length_b   1.000
_cell.length_c   1.000
_cell.angle_alpha   90.00
_cell.angle_beta   90.00
_cell.angle_gamma   90.00
#
_symmetry.space_group_name_H-M   'P 1'
#
loop_
_entity.id
_entity.type
_entity.pdbx_description
1 polymer ?
#
loop_
_entity_poly.entity_id
_entity_poly.type
_entity_poly.pdbx_seq_one_letter_code
_entity_poly.pdbx_strand_id
1 'polypeptide(L)'
;MLPTRQQLTGWAPAALAGGGESVDTAGATTESAVGSVYTACQSLPSLRGWTGLSHDAGTAAFRRATNSATDLASFAASVGLALSEGAHTLGKARTDLLAKADAVDASKLWVTDAWVVLIDPIEMSIEEADRLAGEANRQQGAINQLLLAVDAADNSVAQAIQAAAGKHGWTNPSTNMFVPIPGLVAPTDQVPNPGTLLGLQQQLMVRAEDMAMTVRATEKFEDDQGRHKILYMQDGSRQVITEWDPYRGSMPSMKLFETTVKHYDRGGKVISTSHSWEDLTGTKVFSTTWADGTTAYAEEWEDGYKTGRVTTPDGRTGDIPADSPFFSHPIETTIGGVLSGVDKYVDDGHGIPRISAAGAEKLGAGAKYGGPALAIGVGIYDVVVAEDKCVAGFSAAFGAAGGYAGGVLGAGASAPGGPAAVAGAAGGSMAGSWLFGWVGKKVGEAVCPAPTS
;
A
#
# COMPACT_ATOMS: atom_id res chain seq x y z
N MET A 1 15.62 5.40 -4.99
CA MET A 1 14.13 5.32 -4.97
C MET A 1 13.77 3.86 -4.84
N LEU A 2 12.90 3.49 -3.91
CA LEU A 2 12.40 2.13 -3.78
C LEU A 2 11.20 1.87 -4.72
N PRO A 3 11.34 1.02 -5.75
CA PRO A 3 10.27 0.73 -6.70
C PRO A 3 9.30 -0.33 -6.18
N THR A 4 8.08 -0.38 -6.73
CA THR A 4 7.22 -1.57 -6.58
C THR A 4 7.81 -2.77 -7.34
N ARG A 5 7.36 -3.99 -7.02
CA ARG A 5 7.83 -5.20 -7.71
C ARG A 5 7.54 -5.18 -9.20
N GLN A 6 6.36 -4.74 -9.59
CA GLN A 6 5.93 -4.57 -10.98
C GLN A 6 6.83 -3.56 -11.69
N GLN A 7 7.10 -2.42 -11.05
CA GLN A 7 7.99 -1.40 -11.61
C GLN A 7 9.42 -1.94 -11.77
N LEU A 8 9.97 -2.62 -10.75
CA LEU A 8 11.32 -3.19 -10.79
C LEU A 8 11.44 -4.30 -11.86
N THR A 9 10.38 -5.09 -12.04
CA THR A 9 10.33 -6.12 -13.09
C THR A 9 10.45 -5.48 -14.48
N GLY A 10 9.84 -4.31 -14.68
CA GLY A 10 9.95 -3.53 -15.91
C GLY A 10 11.32 -2.86 -16.14
N TRP A 11 12.18 -2.78 -15.13
CA TRP A 11 13.51 -2.20 -15.32
C TRP A 11 14.38 -3.07 -16.23
N ALA A 12 15.09 -2.42 -17.14
CA ALA A 12 16.07 -3.04 -18.03
C ALA A 12 17.47 -2.44 -17.81
N PRO A 13 18.17 -2.75 -16.69
CA PRO A 13 19.50 -2.19 -16.43
C PRO A 13 20.52 -2.45 -17.56
N ALA A 14 20.39 -3.57 -18.28
CA ALA A 14 21.23 -3.87 -19.43
C ALA A 14 21.15 -2.82 -20.56
N ALA A 15 20.01 -2.12 -20.69
CA ALA A 15 19.87 -1.03 -21.66
C ALA A 15 20.75 0.18 -21.31
N LEU A 16 21.12 0.36 -20.02
CA LEU A 16 22.02 1.43 -19.61
C LEU A 16 23.44 1.21 -20.14
N ALA A 17 23.91 -0.04 -20.21
CA ALA A 17 25.23 -0.35 -20.78
C ALA A 17 25.28 -0.03 -22.27
N GLY A 18 24.29 -0.47 -23.04
CA GLY A 18 24.20 -0.13 -24.48
C GLY A 18 23.99 1.37 -24.72
N GLY A 19 23.25 2.04 -23.84
CA GLY A 19 23.11 3.50 -23.85
C GLY A 19 24.43 4.22 -23.57
N GLY A 20 25.20 3.73 -22.60
CA GLY A 20 26.52 4.26 -22.25
C GLY A 20 27.51 4.16 -23.41
N GLU A 21 27.58 3.00 -24.06
CA GLU A 21 28.39 2.78 -25.28
C GLU A 21 27.97 3.69 -26.42
N SER A 22 26.66 3.89 -26.61
CA SER A 22 26.11 4.78 -27.64
C SER A 22 26.51 6.24 -27.41
N VAL A 23 26.47 6.71 -26.16
CA VAL A 23 26.86 8.08 -25.79
C VAL A 23 28.36 8.30 -26.01
N ASP A 24 29.20 7.37 -25.55
CA ASP A 24 30.65 7.43 -25.74
C ASP A 24 31.02 7.47 -27.23
N THR A 25 30.45 6.55 -28.01
CA THR A 25 30.67 6.47 -29.47
C THR A 25 30.24 7.75 -30.19
N ALA A 26 29.11 8.36 -29.80
CA ALA A 26 28.64 9.61 -30.38
C ALA A 26 29.59 10.78 -30.08
N GLY A 27 30.15 10.82 -28.85
CA GLY A 27 31.19 11.78 -28.46
C GLY A 27 32.44 11.65 -29.33
N ALA A 28 32.99 10.44 -29.42
CA ALA A 28 34.18 10.15 -30.23
C ALA A 28 33.98 10.44 -31.72
N THR A 29 32.80 10.14 -32.25
CA THR A 29 32.44 10.43 -33.66
C THR A 29 32.41 11.94 -33.91
N THR A 30 31.87 12.72 -32.97
CA THR A 30 31.82 14.18 -33.08
C THR A 30 33.21 14.79 -33.05
N GLU A 31 34.07 14.34 -32.13
CA GLU A 31 35.47 14.75 -32.06
C GLU A 31 36.22 14.44 -33.37
N SER A 32 36.08 13.22 -33.88
CA SER A 32 36.72 12.78 -35.12
C SER A 32 36.27 13.62 -36.34
N ALA A 33 34.98 13.91 -36.45
CA ALA A 33 34.43 14.72 -37.54
C ALA A 33 34.97 16.16 -37.51
N VAL A 34 34.95 16.81 -36.34
CA VAL A 34 35.45 18.19 -36.18
C VAL A 34 36.97 18.25 -36.39
N GLY A 35 37.70 17.28 -35.83
CA GLY A 35 39.15 17.15 -36.01
C GLY A 35 39.54 16.98 -37.48
N SER A 36 38.78 16.20 -38.25
CA SER A 36 39.02 16.00 -39.69
C SER A 36 38.88 17.30 -40.49
N VAL A 37 37.90 18.16 -40.15
CA VAL A 37 37.76 19.48 -40.78
C VAL A 37 38.93 20.39 -40.43
N TYR A 38 39.39 20.38 -39.18
CA TYR A 38 40.57 21.12 -38.76
C TYR A 38 41.83 20.68 -39.51
N THR A 39 42.09 19.37 -39.60
CA THR A 39 43.22 18.82 -40.36
C THR A 39 43.13 19.18 -41.84
N ALA A 40 41.94 19.09 -42.43
CA ALA A 40 41.72 19.51 -43.82
C ALA A 40 42.07 21.00 -44.02
N CYS A 41 41.60 21.89 -43.13
CA CYS A 41 41.91 23.32 -43.17
C CYS A 41 43.41 23.59 -43.03
N GLN A 42 44.10 22.87 -42.16
CA GLN A 42 45.56 22.98 -42.03
C GLN A 42 46.32 22.56 -43.29
N SER A 43 45.77 21.61 -44.06
CA SER A 43 46.41 21.09 -45.28
C SER A 43 46.17 21.93 -46.55
N LEU A 44 45.28 22.93 -46.51
CA LEU A 44 44.97 23.76 -47.69
C LEU A 44 46.16 24.57 -48.25
N PRO A 45 47.12 25.08 -47.46
CA PRO A 45 48.32 25.74 -47.96
C PRO A 45 49.18 24.82 -48.85
N SER A 46 49.31 23.54 -48.51
CA SER A 46 50.07 22.57 -49.31
C SER A 46 49.31 22.11 -50.57
N LEU A 47 48.00 22.40 -50.65
CA LEU A 47 47.12 22.09 -51.77
C LEU A 47 46.83 23.29 -52.69
N ARG A 48 47.62 24.38 -52.61
CA ARG A 48 47.55 25.59 -53.46
C ARG A 48 46.23 26.40 -53.37
N GLY A 49 45.40 26.21 -52.33
CA GLY A 49 44.03 26.77 -52.29
C GLY A 49 43.83 28.03 -51.46
N TRP A 50 44.47 28.15 -50.28
CA TRP A 50 44.20 29.23 -49.32
C TRP A 50 45.36 29.42 -48.34
N THR A 51 45.89 30.65 -48.22
CA THR A 51 47.00 31.03 -47.31
C THR A 51 46.83 32.46 -46.77
N GLY A 52 47.63 32.86 -45.78
CA GLY A 52 47.67 34.22 -45.21
C GLY A 52 46.74 34.42 -44.01
N LEU A 53 46.59 35.66 -43.54
CA LEU A 53 45.89 36.00 -42.29
C LEU A 53 44.47 35.43 -42.18
N SER A 54 43.73 35.35 -43.29
CA SER A 54 42.40 34.75 -43.31
C SER A 54 42.43 33.24 -43.08
N HIS A 55 43.42 32.55 -43.63
CA HIS A 55 43.65 31.12 -43.40
C HIS A 55 44.07 30.85 -41.95
N ASP A 56 44.95 31.68 -41.38
CA ASP A 56 45.34 31.59 -39.97
C ASP A 56 44.13 31.77 -39.04
N ALA A 57 43.25 32.73 -39.34
CA ALA A 57 42.02 32.97 -38.59
C ALA A 57 41.05 31.78 -38.69
N GLY A 58 40.86 31.21 -39.90
CA GLY A 58 40.04 30.01 -40.11
C GLY A 58 40.57 28.80 -39.36
N THR A 59 41.88 28.55 -39.46
CA THR A 59 42.56 27.47 -38.74
C THR A 59 42.43 27.64 -37.22
N ALA A 60 42.57 28.88 -36.72
CA ALA A 60 42.37 29.17 -35.30
C ALA A 60 40.92 28.94 -34.85
N ALA A 61 39.93 29.22 -35.70
CA ALA A 61 38.52 28.93 -35.41
C ALA A 61 38.25 27.42 -35.35
N PHE A 62 38.72 26.65 -36.32
CA PHE A 62 38.57 25.18 -36.32
C PHE A 62 39.32 24.51 -35.17
N ARG A 63 40.48 25.06 -34.76
CA ARG A 63 41.18 24.60 -33.56
C ARG A 63 40.32 24.78 -32.30
N ARG A 64 39.67 25.94 -32.13
CA ARG A 64 38.75 26.16 -31.00
C ARG A 64 37.58 25.16 -31.03
N ALA A 65 36.99 24.94 -32.21
CA ALA A 65 35.93 23.94 -32.37
C ALA A 65 36.42 22.53 -32.02
N THR A 66 37.64 22.16 -32.42
CA THR A 66 38.25 20.86 -32.08
C THR A 66 38.41 20.72 -30.58
N ASN A 67 38.93 21.73 -29.89
CA ASN A 67 39.05 21.71 -28.43
C ASN A 67 37.68 21.49 -27.75
N SER A 68 36.64 22.20 -28.20
CA SER A 68 35.28 22.00 -27.67
C SER A 68 34.72 20.60 -27.98
N ALA A 69 35.05 20.01 -29.13
CA ALA A 69 34.63 18.66 -29.48
C ALA A 69 35.35 17.60 -28.63
N THR A 70 36.64 17.81 -28.31
CA THR A 70 37.39 16.98 -27.36
C THR A 70 36.80 17.07 -25.95
N ASP A 71 36.42 18.26 -25.49
CA ASP A 71 35.75 18.44 -24.19
C ASP A 71 34.41 17.69 -24.14
N LEU A 72 33.63 17.77 -25.23
CA LEU A 72 32.37 17.03 -25.38
C LEU A 72 32.58 15.51 -25.40
N ALA A 73 33.58 15.01 -26.13
CA ALA A 73 33.90 13.59 -26.17
C ALA A 73 34.33 13.07 -24.79
N SER A 74 35.14 13.82 -24.06
CA SER A 74 35.54 13.50 -22.68
C SER A 74 34.36 13.47 -21.71
N PHE A 75 33.41 14.40 -21.85
CA PHE A 75 32.14 14.39 -21.11
C PHE A 75 31.30 13.15 -21.43
N ALA A 76 31.12 12.86 -22.72
CA ALA A 76 30.36 11.71 -23.19
C ALA A 76 30.95 10.39 -22.70
N ALA A 77 32.28 10.23 -22.77
CA ALA A 77 32.99 9.05 -22.28
C ALA A 77 32.82 8.88 -20.76
N SER A 78 32.93 9.96 -19.98
CA SER A 78 32.77 9.91 -18.53
C SER A 78 31.34 9.51 -18.12
N VAL A 79 30.32 10.05 -18.79
CA VAL A 79 28.92 9.69 -18.54
C VAL A 79 28.63 8.26 -19.04
N GLY A 80 29.15 7.90 -20.21
CA GLY A 80 29.00 6.56 -20.80
C GLY A 80 29.57 5.47 -19.89
N LEU A 81 30.75 5.69 -19.32
CA LEU A 81 31.36 4.78 -18.35
C LEU A 81 30.49 4.62 -17.09
N ALA A 82 29.99 5.72 -16.53
CA ALA A 82 29.13 5.69 -15.34
C ALA A 82 27.82 4.91 -15.59
N LEU A 83 27.22 5.05 -16.77
CA LEU A 83 26.03 4.29 -17.18
C LEU A 83 26.34 2.79 -17.30
N SER A 84 27.46 2.44 -17.94
CA SER A 84 27.87 1.05 -18.16
C SER A 84 28.23 0.32 -16.87
N GLU A 85 29.01 0.95 -15.98
CA GLU A 85 29.33 0.37 -14.67
C GLU A 85 28.07 0.26 -13.78
N GLY A 86 27.21 1.27 -13.83
CA GLY A 86 25.94 1.28 -13.11
C GLY A 86 24.99 0.16 -13.53
N ALA A 87 24.95 -0.16 -14.83
CA ALA A 87 24.14 -1.24 -15.39
C ALA A 87 24.40 -2.59 -14.70
N HIS A 88 25.68 -2.92 -14.44
CA HIS A 88 26.06 -4.18 -13.81
C HIS A 88 25.62 -4.25 -12.34
N THR A 89 25.90 -3.21 -11.57
CA THR A 89 25.57 -3.16 -10.13
C THR A 89 24.06 -3.20 -9.91
N LEU A 90 23.32 -2.37 -10.66
CA LEU A 90 21.86 -2.32 -10.59
C LEU A 90 21.22 -3.61 -11.12
N GLY A 91 21.75 -4.16 -12.20
CA GLY A 91 21.31 -5.43 -12.78
C GLY A 91 21.44 -6.59 -11.81
N LYS A 92 22.56 -6.68 -11.08
CA LYS A 92 22.77 -7.69 -10.04
C LYS A 92 21.79 -7.52 -8.89
N ALA A 93 21.70 -6.32 -8.31
CA ALA A 93 20.79 -6.06 -7.18
C ALA A 93 19.33 -6.38 -7.53
N ARG A 94 18.88 -5.97 -8.73
CA ARG A 94 17.55 -6.32 -9.27
C ARG A 94 17.36 -7.83 -9.36
N THR A 95 18.32 -8.54 -9.94
CA THR A 95 18.22 -9.99 -10.17
C THR A 95 18.16 -10.74 -8.84
N ASP A 96 19.02 -10.38 -7.89
CA ASP A 96 19.08 -11.02 -6.57
C ASP A 96 17.74 -10.84 -5.82
N LEU A 97 17.16 -9.63 -5.83
CA LEU A 97 15.87 -9.35 -5.19
C LEU A 97 14.71 -10.11 -5.86
N LEU A 98 14.61 -10.08 -7.19
CA LEU A 98 13.54 -10.77 -7.91
C LEU A 98 13.65 -12.29 -7.74
N ALA A 99 14.84 -12.87 -7.87
CA ALA A 99 15.06 -14.29 -7.65
C ALA A 99 14.69 -14.71 -6.21
N LYS A 100 14.97 -13.84 -5.23
CA LYS A 100 14.55 -14.10 -3.85
C LYS A 100 13.03 -14.08 -3.69
N ALA A 101 12.36 -13.11 -4.30
CA ALA A 101 10.90 -13.04 -4.29
C ALA A 101 10.26 -14.27 -4.96
N ASP A 102 10.77 -14.69 -6.13
CA ASP A 102 10.29 -15.87 -6.83
C ASP A 102 10.49 -17.16 -6.01
N ALA A 103 11.60 -17.26 -5.26
CA ALA A 103 11.83 -18.38 -4.35
C ALA A 103 10.87 -18.39 -3.15
N VAL A 104 10.42 -17.22 -2.69
CA VAL A 104 9.39 -17.10 -1.65
C VAL A 104 8.03 -17.51 -2.22
N ASP A 105 7.66 -17.00 -3.39
CA ASP A 105 6.39 -17.30 -4.08
C ASP A 105 6.26 -18.78 -4.47
N ALA A 106 7.37 -19.50 -4.64
CA ALA A 106 7.37 -20.94 -4.88
C ALA A 106 7.06 -21.78 -3.62
N SER A 107 6.85 -21.13 -2.46
CA SER A 107 6.56 -21.78 -1.17
C SER A 107 5.06 -21.68 -0.80
N LYS A 108 4.73 -21.61 0.50
CA LYS A 108 3.37 -21.31 1.00
C LYS A 108 3.23 -19.84 1.43
N LEU A 109 4.09 -19.00 0.86
CA LEU A 109 4.21 -17.57 1.13
C LEU A 109 4.24 -16.86 -0.22
N TRP A 110 3.93 -15.58 -0.22
CA TRP A 110 4.03 -14.76 -1.42
C TRP A 110 4.52 -13.35 -1.09
N VAL A 111 5.08 -12.67 -2.08
CA VAL A 111 5.62 -11.32 -1.98
C VAL A 111 4.73 -10.32 -2.72
N THR A 112 4.20 -9.34 -2.00
CA THR A 112 3.35 -8.28 -2.56
C THR A 112 4.12 -7.34 -3.49
N ASP A 113 3.39 -6.51 -4.24
CA ASP A 113 3.99 -5.44 -5.04
C ASP A 113 4.74 -4.40 -4.17
N ALA A 114 4.37 -4.28 -2.89
CA ALA A 114 5.03 -3.46 -1.89
C ALA A 114 6.17 -4.18 -1.13
N TRP A 115 6.61 -5.34 -1.61
CA TRP A 115 7.68 -6.16 -1.02
C TRP A 115 7.40 -6.67 0.40
N VAL A 116 6.13 -6.88 0.73
CA VAL A 116 5.73 -7.51 1.99
C VAL A 116 5.57 -9.01 1.77
N VAL A 117 6.18 -9.82 2.63
CA VAL A 117 6.01 -11.27 2.65
C VAL A 117 4.79 -11.65 3.47
N LEU A 118 3.86 -12.34 2.82
CA LEU A 118 2.56 -12.75 3.34
C LEU A 118 2.40 -14.27 3.24
N ILE A 119 1.41 -14.81 3.94
CA ILE A 119 1.06 -16.23 3.90
C ILE A 119 0.06 -16.44 2.76
N ASP A 120 0.19 -17.55 2.04
CA ASP A 120 -0.78 -17.87 1.00
C ASP A 120 -2.19 -18.06 1.57
N PRO A 121 -3.23 -17.58 0.86
CA PRO A 121 -4.62 -17.75 1.28
C PRO A 121 -5.09 -19.18 1.00
N ILE A 122 -4.62 -20.14 1.79
CA ILE A 122 -4.96 -21.56 1.69
C ILE A 122 -5.48 -22.12 3.01
N GLU A 123 -6.12 -23.28 2.95
CA GLU A 123 -6.55 -24.01 4.14
C GLU A 123 -5.36 -24.48 4.97
N MET A 124 -5.38 -24.19 6.28
CA MET A 124 -4.31 -24.58 7.19
C MET A 124 -4.75 -24.62 8.66
N SER A 125 -4.01 -25.41 9.46
CA SER A 125 -4.15 -25.40 10.92
C SER A 125 -3.56 -24.11 11.52
N ILE A 126 -3.86 -23.84 12.80
CA ILE A 126 -3.28 -22.68 13.49
C ILE A 126 -1.78 -22.86 13.73
N GLU A 127 -1.33 -24.09 14.01
CA GLU A 127 0.08 -24.41 14.19
C GLU A 127 0.87 -24.20 12.89
N GLU A 128 0.27 -24.55 11.75
CA GLU A 128 0.88 -24.26 10.45
C GLU A 128 0.91 -22.76 10.17
N ALA A 129 -0.17 -22.03 10.46
CA ALA A 129 -0.20 -20.56 10.31
C ALA A 129 0.89 -19.87 11.15
N ASP A 130 1.09 -20.30 12.40
CA ASP A 130 2.17 -19.77 13.27
C ASP A 130 3.55 -20.06 12.72
N ARG A 131 3.77 -21.29 12.23
CA ARG A 131 5.04 -21.68 11.61
C ARG A 131 5.32 -20.84 10.37
N LEU A 132 4.31 -20.61 9.53
CA LEU A 132 4.41 -19.79 8.32
C LEU A 132 4.59 -18.31 8.65
N ALA A 133 3.97 -17.78 9.71
CA ALA A 133 4.20 -16.41 10.18
C ALA A 133 5.65 -16.20 10.63
N GLY A 134 6.22 -17.17 11.35
CA GLY A 134 7.63 -17.17 11.73
C GLY A 134 8.58 -17.24 10.52
N GLU A 135 8.21 -18.02 9.50
CA GLU A 135 8.96 -18.08 8.23
C GLU A 135 8.84 -16.78 7.44
N ALA A 136 7.65 -16.20 7.31
CA ALA A 136 7.41 -14.92 6.65
C ALA A 136 8.24 -13.79 7.28
N ASN A 137 8.37 -13.75 8.61
CA ASN A 137 9.23 -12.81 9.32
C ASN A 137 10.72 -12.95 8.91
N ARG A 138 11.22 -14.19 8.81
CA ARG A 138 12.60 -14.45 8.36
C ARG A 138 12.81 -14.03 6.90
N GLN A 139 11.88 -14.42 6.04
CA GLN A 139 11.92 -14.10 4.61
C GLN A 139 11.82 -12.59 4.37
N GLN A 140 11.01 -11.87 5.15
CA GLN A 140 10.94 -10.41 5.10
C GLN A 140 12.29 -9.76 5.38
N GLY A 141 13.04 -10.25 6.37
CA GLY A 141 14.38 -9.75 6.67
C GLY A 141 15.33 -9.87 5.47
N ALA A 142 15.29 -11.01 4.77
CA ALA A 142 16.08 -11.23 3.57
C ALA A 142 15.65 -10.35 2.39
N ILE A 143 14.34 -10.22 2.16
CA ILE A 143 13.78 -9.32 1.13
C ILE A 143 14.18 -7.87 1.42
N ASN A 144 14.06 -7.41 2.67
CA ASN A 144 14.39 -6.04 3.06
C ASN A 144 15.87 -5.71 2.83
N GLN A 145 16.79 -6.65 3.10
CA GLN A 145 18.21 -6.45 2.82
C GLN A 145 18.48 -6.26 1.32
N LEU A 146 17.84 -7.08 0.48
CA LEU A 146 17.98 -6.99 -0.98
C LEU A 146 17.31 -5.74 -1.55
N LEU A 147 16.18 -5.32 -0.98
CA LEU A 147 15.49 -4.08 -1.34
C LEU A 147 16.35 -2.84 -1.05
N LEU A 148 17.03 -2.81 0.09
CA LEU A 148 18.00 -1.76 0.40
C LEU A 148 19.22 -1.80 -0.51
N ALA A 149 19.65 -2.99 -0.96
CA ALA A 149 20.72 -3.11 -1.93
C ALA A 149 20.33 -2.55 -3.31
N VAL A 150 19.07 -2.69 -3.71
CA VAL A 150 18.53 -2.03 -4.92
C VAL A 150 18.55 -0.51 -4.77
N ASP A 151 18.09 0.04 -3.64
CA ASP A 151 18.15 1.49 -3.39
C ASP A 151 19.58 2.02 -3.41
N ALA A 152 20.51 1.32 -2.74
CA ALA A 152 21.91 1.69 -2.73
C ALA A 152 22.53 1.64 -4.13
N ALA A 153 22.19 0.63 -4.95
CA ALA A 153 22.64 0.53 -6.32
C ALA A 153 22.11 1.68 -7.18
N ASP A 154 20.79 1.94 -7.14
CA ASP A 154 20.13 3.04 -7.86
C ASP A 154 20.77 4.41 -7.51
N ASN A 155 20.90 4.69 -6.20
CA ASN A 155 21.53 5.91 -5.71
C ASN A 155 23.00 6.03 -6.15
N SER A 156 23.75 4.92 -6.14
CA SER A 156 25.14 4.92 -6.59
C SER A 156 25.27 5.20 -8.09
N VAL A 157 24.37 4.68 -8.92
CA VAL A 157 24.36 4.98 -10.37
C VAL A 157 24.06 6.46 -10.59
N ALA A 158 23.03 6.99 -9.93
CA ALA A 158 22.68 8.40 -10.03
C ALA A 158 23.84 9.33 -9.59
N GLN A 159 24.50 9.01 -8.49
CA GLN A 159 25.67 9.75 -8.00
C GLN A 159 26.85 9.66 -8.97
N ALA A 160 27.13 8.48 -9.54
CA ALA A 160 28.21 8.31 -10.51
C ALA A 160 27.99 9.17 -11.77
N ILE A 161 26.76 9.21 -12.31
CA ILE A 161 26.40 10.04 -13.45
C ILE A 161 26.56 11.53 -13.11
N GLN A 162 26.04 11.96 -11.95
CA GLN A 162 26.16 13.36 -11.51
C GLN A 162 27.62 13.77 -11.28
N ALA A 163 28.43 12.89 -10.68
CA ALA A 163 29.85 13.13 -10.46
C ALA A 163 30.63 13.18 -11.79
N ALA A 164 30.32 12.29 -12.73
CA ALA A 164 30.88 12.32 -14.08
C ALA A 164 30.54 13.64 -14.79
N ALA A 165 29.28 14.06 -14.76
CA ALA A 165 28.86 15.31 -15.35
C ALA A 165 29.48 16.55 -14.66
N GLY A 166 29.61 16.51 -13.33
CA GLY A 166 30.20 17.58 -12.54
C GLY A 166 31.67 17.87 -12.87
N LYS A 167 32.45 16.86 -13.31
CA LYS A 167 33.83 17.05 -13.80
C LYS A 167 33.90 17.99 -15.02
N HIS A 168 32.79 18.13 -15.75
CA HIS A 168 32.67 18.98 -16.93
C HIS A 168 31.80 20.22 -16.69
N GLY A 169 31.62 20.62 -15.42
CA GLY A 169 30.94 21.86 -15.06
C GLY A 169 29.41 21.78 -15.02
N TRP A 170 28.82 20.59 -15.17
CA TRP A 170 27.39 20.42 -14.92
C TRP A 170 27.07 20.59 -13.43
N THR A 171 26.00 21.32 -13.12
CA THR A 171 25.47 21.48 -11.76
C THR A 171 24.01 21.08 -11.73
N ASN A 172 23.59 20.43 -10.63
CA ASN A 172 22.21 20.01 -10.49
C ASN A 172 21.28 21.23 -10.32
N PRO A 173 20.33 21.49 -11.23
CA PRO A 173 19.46 22.66 -11.17
C PRO A 173 18.54 22.70 -9.93
N SER A 174 18.35 21.55 -9.28
CA SER A 174 17.45 21.38 -8.13
C SER A 174 17.96 22.01 -6.84
N THR A 175 19.25 22.36 -6.77
CA THR A 175 19.88 22.88 -5.55
C THR A 175 19.34 24.24 -5.08
N ASN A 176 18.55 24.95 -5.90
CA ASN A 176 18.06 26.30 -5.60
C ASN A 176 16.56 26.53 -5.90
N MET A 177 15.74 25.50 -6.06
CA MET A 177 14.34 25.68 -6.44
C MET A 177 13.35 25.38 -5.31
N PHE A 178 12.56 26.40 -4.93
CA PHE A 178 11.42 26.28 -4.03
C PHE A 178 10.20 25.59 -4.67
N VAL A 179 10.18 25.46 -6.01
CA VAL A 179 9.09 24.85 -6.76
C VAL A 179 9.57 23.52 -7.33
N PRO A 180 8.93 22.39 -6.99
CA PRO A 180 9.28 21.09 -7.55
C PRO A 180 8.92 21.06 -9.05
N ILE A 181 9.91 21.18 -9.92
CA ILE A 181 9.73 20.97 -11.36
C ILE A 181 9.84 19.46 -11.62
N PRO A 182 8.84 18.83 -12.27
CA PRO A 182 8.91 17.43 -12.66
C PRO A 182 10.19 17.11 -13.45
N GLY A 183 10.90 16.06 -13.06
CA GLY A 183 12.19 15.66 -13.65
C GLY A 183 13.42 16.35 -13.04
N LEU A 184 13.25 17.35 -12.17
CA LEU A 184 14.34 18.00 -11.43
C LEU A 184 14.37 17.63 -9.94
N VAL A 185 13.33 16.98 -9.41
CA VAL A 185 13.28 16.47 -8.03
C VAL A 185 13.49 14.96 -8.04
N ALA A 186 14.26 14.46 -7.07
CA ALA A 186 14.43 13.03 -6.89
C ALA A 186 13.04 12.36 -6.68
N PRO A 187 12.76 11.24 -7.36
CA PRO A 187 11.52 10.53 -7.14
C PRO A 187 11.44 9.99 -5.72
N THR A 188 10.25 10.05 -5.12
CA THR A 188 9.97 9.48 -3.80
C THR A 188 9.83 7.96 -3.89
N ASP A 189 10.10 7.28 -2.78
CA ASP A 189 9.87 5.84 -2.64
C ASP A 189 8.41 5.47 -2.96
N GLN A 190 8.23 4.39 -3.73
CA GLN A 190 6.92 3.87 -4.12
C GLN A 190 6.39 2.79 -3.15
N VAL A 191 7.26 2.34 -2.23
CA VAL A 191 6.99 1.27 -1.26
C VAL A 191 7.55 1.66 0.10
N PRO A 192 7.08 1.06 1.21
CA PRO A 192 7.62 1.30 2.54
C PRO A 192 9.12 1.06 2.62
N ASN A 193 9.87 2.05 3.12
CA ASN A 193 11.33 1.96 3.21
C ASN A 193 11.77 1.16 4.45
N PRO A 194 12.30 -0.06 4.30
CA PRO A 194 12.67 -0.90 5.43
C PRO A 194 13.93 -0.42 6.18
N GLY A 195 14.64 0.58 5.66
CA GLY A 195 15.72 1.27 6.35
C GLY A 195 15.21 2.29 7.38
N THR A 196 13.91 2.55 7.42
CA THR A 196 13.27 3.47 8.36
C THR A 196 12.34 2.74 9.32
N LEU A 197 12.20 3.28 10.53
CA LEU A 197 11.25 2.72 11.52
C LEU A 197 9.81 2.74 10.99
N LEU A 198 9.43 3.83 10.31
CA LEU A 198 8.08 3.98 9.75
C LEU A 198 7.81 2.93 8.67
N GLY A 199 8.75 2.71 7.74
CA GLY A 199 8.55 1.71 6.70
C GLY A 199 8.47 0.28 7.25
N LEU A 200 9.28 -0.05 8.27
CA LEU A 200 9.16 -1.34 8.98
C LEU A 200 7.79 -1.50 9.66
N GLN A 201 7.27 -0.44 10.29
CA GLN A 201 5.93 -0.45 10.89
C GLN A 201 4.84 -0.68 9.83
N GLN A 202 4.93 0.00 8.70
CA GLN A 202 3.98 -0.18 7.60
C GLN A 202 3.98 -1.63 7.09
N GLN A 203 5.16 -2.24 6.85
CA GLN A 203 5.23 -3.64 6.43
C GLN A 203 4.62 -4.62 7.44
N LEU A 204 4.80 -4.35 8.75
CA LEU A 204 4.19 -5.15 9.81
C LEU A 204 2.68 -5.00 9.84
N MET A 205 2.15 -3.79 9.63
CA MET A 205 0.71 -3.54 9.55
C MET A 205 0.08 -4.30 8.39
N VAL A 206 0.66 -4.21 7.18
CA VAL A 206 0.17 -4.95 6.00
C VAL A 206 0.07 -6.44 6.28
N ARG A 207 1.10 -7.04 6.91
CA ARG A 207 1.07 -8.48 7.27
C ARG A 207 0.01 -8.79 8.32
N ALA A 208 -0.05 -7.99 9.38
CA ALA A 208 -0.99 -8.20 10.47
C ALA A 208 -2.45 -8.13 9.96
N GLU A 209 -2.73 -7.16 9.11
CA GLU A 209 -4.01 -6.96 8.44
C GLU A 209 -4.36 -8.14 7.53
N ASP A 210 -3.43 -8.55 6.67
CA ASP A 210 -3.63 -9.68 5.77
C ASP A 210 -3.99 -10.95 6.54
N MET A 211 -3.25 -11.25 7.61
CA MET A 211 -3.51 -12.43 8.45
C MET A 211 -4.83 -12.34 9.22
N ALA A 212 -5.21 -11.15 9.69
CA ALA A 212 -6.46 -10.94 10.42
C ALA A 212 -7.71 -11.05 9.53
N MET A 213 -7.55 -10.86 8.22
CA MET A 213 -8.64 -10.90 7.24
C MET A 213 -8.64 -12.16 6.36
N THR A 214 -7.61 -13.00 6.43
CA THR A 214 -7.55 -14.24 5.64
C THR A 214 -8.11 -15.41 6.42
N VAL A 215 -9.16 -16.04 5.87
CA VAL A 215 -9.76 -17.23 6.44
C VAL A 215 -8.84 -18.43 6.20
N ARG A 216 -8.37 -19.10 7.26
CA ARG A 216 -7.59 -20.34 7.16
C ARG A 216 -8.45 -21.60 7.22
N ALA A 217 -9.62 -21.53 7.84
CA ALA A 217 -10.55 -22.66 7.97
C ALA A 217 -11.95 -22.15 8.28
N THR A 218 -12.96 -22.96 7.99
CA THR A 218 -14.36 -22.65 8.32
C THR A 218 -15.05 -23.84 8.95
N GLU A 219 -15.98 -23.57 9.86
CA GLU A 219 -16.83 -24.57 10.48
C GLU A 219 -18.29 -24.12 10.37
N LYS A 220 -19.21 -25.06 10.12
CA LYS A 220 -20.64 -24.81 10.00
C LYS A 220 -21.39 -25.81 10.88
N PHE A 221 -22.34 -25.33 11.66
CA PHE A 221 -23.26 -26.16 12.43
C PHE A 221 -24.60 -25.45 12.62
N GLU A 222 -25.62 -26.21 12.99
CA GLU A 222 -26.98 -25.72 13.23
C GLU A 222 -27.44 -26.29 14.57
N ASP A 223 -28.06 -25.44 15.39
CA ASP A 223 -28.61 -25.80 16.69
C ASP A 223 -30.03 -25.22 16.87
N ASP A 224 -30.56 -25.27 18.09
CA ASP A 224 -31.89 -24.75 18.42
C ASP A 224 -31.98 -23.22 18.40
N GLN A 225 -30.85 -22.50 18.31
CA GLN A 225 -30.77 -21.05 18.22
C GLN A 225 -30.68 -20.55 16.79
N GLY A 226 -30.18 -21.37 15.87
CA GLY A 226 -30.15 -21.11 14.43
C GLY A 226 -28.95 -21.71 13.73
N ARG A 227 -28.52 -21.06 12.64
CA ARG A 227 -27.39 -21.52 11.81
C ARG A 227 -26.13 -20.74 12.17
N HIS A 228 -25.04 -21.47 12.38
CA HIS A 228 -23.75 -20.92 12.79
C HIS A 228 -22.68 -21.20 11.75
N LYS A 229 -21.87 -20.17 11.47
CA LYS A 229 -20.66 -20.28 10.68
C LYS A 229 -19.49 -19.63 11.41
N ILE A 230 -18.45 -20.41 11.70
CA ILE A 230 -17.21 -19.92 12.27
C ILE A 230 -16.18 -19.78 11.15
N LEU A 231 -15.60 -18.59 11.03
CA LEU A 231 -14.43 -18.32 10.22
C LEU A 231 -13.22 -18.26 11.14
N TYR A 232 -12.26 -19.13 10.94
CA TYR A 232 -10.98 -19.08 11.63
C TYR A 232 -9.99 -18.33 10.75
N MET A 233 -9.34 -17.31 11.29
CA MET A 233 -8.39 -16.45 10.56
C MET A 233 -6.95 -16.92 10.72
N GLN A 234 -6.05 -16.47 9.85
CA GLN A 234 -4.62 -16.82 9.89
C GLN A 234 -3.88 -16.26 11.12
N ASP A 235 -4.32 -15.13 11.66
CA ASP A 235 -3.75 -14.59 12.92
C ASP A 235 -4.18 -15.37 14.18
N GLY A 236 -5.16 -16.27 14.03
CA GLY A 236 -5.74 -17.08 15.10
C GLY A 236 -7.00 -16.47 15.71
N SER A 237 -7.43 -15.29 15.27
CA SER A 237 -8.76 -14.76 15.56
C SER A 237 -9.84 -15.63 14.91
N ARG A 238 -11.09 -15.42 15.33
CA ARG A 238 -12.25 -16.06 14.69
C ARG A 238 -13.44 -15.12 14.62
N GLN A 239 -14.23 -15.24 13.57
CA GLN A 239 -15.51 -14.58 13.44
C GLN A 239 -16.62 -15.61 13.48
N VAL A 240 -17.53 -15.49 14.45
CA VAL A 240 -18.70 -16.35 14.60
C VAL A 240 -19.90 -15.60 14.06
N ILE A 241 -20.45 -16.13 12.97
CA ILE A 241 -21.61 -15.60 12.28
C ILE A 241 -22.79 -16.48 12.67
N THR A 242 -23.79 -15.88 13.29
CA THR A 242 -25.02 -16.56 13.72
C THR A 242 -26.19 -15.95 12.98
N GLU A 243 -26.88 -16.77 12.21
CA GLU A 243 -28.24 -16.50 11.73
C GLU A 243 -29.22 -17.11 12.71
N TRP A 244 -29.98 -16.26 13.38
CA TRP A 244 -30.85 -16.74 14.43
C TRP A 244 -32.19 -17.21 13.91
N ASP A 245 -32.75 -18.23 14.57
CA ASP A 245 -34.13 -18.66 14.34
C ASP A 245 -35.09 -17.54 14.78
N PRO A 246 -35.96 -17.03 13.88
CA PRO A 246 -36.95 -16.03 14.23
C PRO A 246 -38.00 -16.54 15.23
N TYR A 247 -38.21 -17.86 15.33
CA TYR A 247 -39.22 -18.49 16.18
C TYR A 247 -38.78 -18.74 17.62
N ARG A 248 -37.56 -18.33 18.01
CA ARG A 248 -37.06 -18.49 19.38
C ARG A 248 -37.70 -17.57 20.41
N GLY A 249 -38.45 -16.56 19.98
CA GLY A 249 -39.12 -15.56 20.83
C GLY A 249 -40.65 -15.62 20.78
N SER A 250 -41.33 -14.90 21.68
CA SER A 250 -42.78 -14.70 21.57
C SER A 250 -43.12 -13.71 20.45
N MET A 251 -44.27 -13.87 19.80
CA MET A 251 -44.72 -13.05 18.65
C MET A 251 -44.50 -11.52 18.81
N PRO A 252 -44.72 -10.89 19.98
CA PRO A 252 -44.51 -9.44 20.13
C PRO A 252 -43.05 -8.99 20.12
N SER A 253 -42.09 -9.91 20.32
CA SER A 253 -40.66 -9.62 20.36
C SER A 253 -39.88 -10.44 19.32
N MET A 254 -40.58 -10.97 18.30
CA MET A 254 -39.93 -11.71 17.22
C MET A 254 -39.06 -10.78 16.40
N LYS A 255 -37.84 -11.24 16.13
CA LYS A 255 -36.86 -10.59 15.27
C LYS A 255 -36.67 -11.46 14.04
N LEU A 256 -37.08 -10.93 12.89
CA LEU A 256 -36.86 -11.50 11.57
C LEU A 256 -35.44 -11.19 11.08
N PHE A 257 -34.88 -12.10 10.28
CA PHE A 257 -33.57 -11.96 9.63
C PHE A 257 -32.43 -11.54 10.58
N GLU A 258 -32.52 -11.96 11.84
CA GLU A 258 -31.55 -11.55 12.84
C GLU A 258 -30.20 -12.24 12.61
N THR A 259 -29.18 -11.43 12.42
CA THR A 259 -27.81 -11.89 12.19
C THR A 259 -26.87 -11.23 13.18
N THR A 260 -25.98 -12.02 13.78
CA THR A 260 -24.93 -11.54 14.67
C THR A 260 -23.57 -12.00 14.17
N VAL A 261 -22.60 -11.09 14.13
CA VAL A 261 -21.19 -11.41 13.88
C VAL A 261 -20.39 -11.03 15.09
N LYS A 262 -19.83 -12.02 15.80
CA LYS A 262 -18.90 -11.81 16.90
C LYS A 262 -17.48 -12.09 16.46
N HIS A 263 -16.63 -11.07 16.51
CA HIS A 263 -15.21 -11.21 16.24
C HIS A 263 -14.48 -11.43 17.57
N TYR A 264 -13.74 -12.52 17.68
CA TYR A 264 -12.92 -12.88 18.82
C TYR A 264 -11.45 -12.85 18.45
N ASP A 265 -10.62 -12.34 19.35
CA ASP A 265 -9.18 -12.50 19.24
C ASP A 265 -8.75 -13.96 19.47
N ARG A 266 -7.46 -14.20 19.29
CA ARG A 266 -6.87 -15.52 19.51
C ARG A 266 -7.05 -16.05 20.94
N GLY A 267 -7.14 -15.17 21.92
CA GLY A 267 -7.39 -15.50 23.33
C GLY A 267 -8.87 -15.73 23.67
N GLY A 268 -9.78 -15.53 22.70
CA GLY A 268 -11.22 -15.64 22.90
C GLY A 268 -11.86 -14.37 23.50
N LYS A 269 -11.15 -13.24 23.57
CA LYS A 269 -11.74 -11.96 23.96
C LYS A 269 -12.49 -11.37 22.76
N VAL A 270 -13.65 -10.78 23.00
CA VAL A 270 -14.44 -10.11 21.96
C VAL A 270 -13.71 -8.84 21.50
N ILE A 271 -13.44 -8.77 20.19
CA ILE A 271 -12.91 -7.60 19.48
C ILE A 271 -14.04 -6.71 19.00
N SER A 272 -15.08 -7.30 18.44
CA SER A 272 -16.27 -6.57 18.02
C SER A 272 -17.50 -7.47 18.00
N THR A 273 -18.67 -6.86 18.13
CA THR A 273 -19.95 -7.52 17.94
C THR A 273 -20.80 -6.66 17.04
N SER A 274 -21.17 -7.20 15.88
CA SER A 274 -22.11 -6.58 14.94
C SER A 274 -23.42 -7.35 14.98
N HIS A 275 -24.53 -6.62 14.91
CA HIS A 275 -25.86 -7.16 15.03
C HIS A 275 -26.82 -6.46 14.08
N SER A 276 -27.67 -7.21 13.39
CA SER A 276 -28.77 -6.64 12.59
C SER A 276 -30.02 -7.50 12.69
N TRP A 277 -31.19 -6.87 12.68
CA TRP A 277 -32.49 -7.56 12.68
C TRP A 277 -33.60 -6.65 12.14
N GLU A 278 -34.76 -7.26 11.89
CA GLU A 278 -36.02 -6.60 11.53
C GLU A 278 -37.12 -7.07 12.47
N ASP A 279 -38.01 -6.20 12.95
CA ASP A 279 -39.20 -6.67 13.67
C ASP A 279 -40.40 -6.86 12.75
N LEU A 280 -41.51 -7.34 13.32
CA LEU A 280 -42.77 -7.51 12.60
C LEU A 280 -43.42 -6.18 12.16
N THR A 281 -42.97 -5.04 12.68
CA THR A 281 -43.44 -3.72 12.27
C THR A 281 -42.69 -3.18 11.04
N GLY A 282 -41.66 -3.90 10.57
CA GLY A 282 -40.79 -3.45 9.49
C GLY A 282 -39.69 -2.50 9.95
N THR A 283 -39.53 -2.29 11.26
CA THR A 283 -38.42 -1.51 11.81
C THR A 283 -37.15 -2.34 11.72
N LYS A 284 -36.12 -1.76 11.10
CA LYS A 284 -34.82 -2.37 10.89
C LYS A 284 -33.83 -1.76 11.85
N VAL A 285 -32.98 -2.60 12.45
CA VAL A 285 -31.92 -2.15 13.36
C VAL A 285 -30.59 -2.76 12.96
N PHE A 286 -29.55 -1.95 13.09
CA PHE A 286 -28.17 -2.34 12.97
C PHE A 286 -27.36 -1.77 14.15
N SER A 287 -26.44 -2.56 14.69
CA SER A 287 -25.46 -2.06 15.65
C SER A 287 -24.10 -2.73 15.50
N THR A 288 -23.05 -2.02 15.88
CA THR A 288 -21.70 -2.57 16.05
C THR A 288 -21.06 -1.97 17.28
N THR A 289 -20.53 -2.83 18.14
CA THR A 289 -19.70 -2.45 19.29
C THR A 289 -18.28 -2.94 19.08
N TRP A 290 -17.30 -2.05 19.26
CA TRP A 290 -15.86 -2.37 19.21
C TRP A 290 -15.29 -2.60 20.62
N ALA A 291 -14.09 -3.18 20.67
CA ALA A 291 -13.41 -3.57 21.91
C ALA A 291 -13.11 -2.41 22.86
N ASP A 292 -13.01 -1.18 22.33
CA ASP A 292 -12.80 0.03 23.12
C ASP A 292 -14.08 0.46 23.85
N GLY A 293 -15.24 -0.08 23.49
CA GLY A 293 -16.56 0.28 24.03
C GLY A 293 -17.33 1.24 23.12
N THR A 294 -16.73 1.71 22.02
CA THR A 294 -17.43 2.53 21.02
C THR A 294 -18.55 1.70 20.40
N THR A 295 -19.74 2.27 20.26
CA THR A 295 -20.90 1.62 19.65
C THR A 295 -21.50 2.50 18.58
N ALA A 296 -21.61 1.98 17.36
CA ALA A 296 -22.42 2.54 16.30
C ALA A 296 -23.79 1.86 16.31
N TYR A 297 -24.85 2.65 16.20
CA TYR A 297 -26.23 2.20 16.14
C TYR A 297 -26.93 2.92 14.98
N ALA A 298 -27.74 2.19 14.22
CA ALA A 298 -28.60 2.75 13.19
C ALA A 298 -29.96 2.05 13.22
N GLU A 299 -31.02 2.82 12.99
CA GLU A 299 -32.40 2.35 12.99
C GLU A 299 -33.18 3.02 11.86
N GLU A 300 -34.06 2.25 11.24
CA GLU A 300 -34.96 2.69 10.18
C GLU A 300 -36.36 2.18 10.49
N TRP A 301 -37.32 3.10 10.50
CA TRP A 301 -38.73 2.78 10.72
C TRP A 301 -39.45 2.49 9.39
N GLU A 302 -40.65 1.91 9.47
CA GLU A 302 -41.48 1.58 8.30
C GLU A 302 -41.77 2.79 7.38
N ASP A 303 -41.83 3.99 7.94
CA ASP A 303 -42.03 5.25 7.20
C ASP A 303 -40.79 5.74 6.44
N GLY A 304 -39.68 5.01 6.53
CA GLY A 304 -38.40 5.34 5.91
C GLY A 304 -37.59 6.39 6.68
N TYR A 305 -38.04 6.82 7.86
CA TYR A 305 -37.24 7.64 8.75
C TYR A 305 -36.02 6.86 9.23
N LYS A 306 -34.84 7.51 9.27
CA LYS A 306 -33.57 6.88 9.65
C LYS A 306 -32.87 7.71 10.70
N THR A 307 -32.28 7.03 11.66
CA THR A 307 -31.35 7.63 12.61
C THR A 307 -30.10 6.78 12.72
N GLY A 308 -28.98 7.41 13.07
CA GLY A 308 -27.82 6.69 13.55
C GLY A 308 -27.03 7.52 14.52
N ARG A 309 -26.29 6.84 15.37
CA ARG A 309 -25.53 7.44 16.46
C ARG A 309 -24.28 6.62 16.72
N VAL A 310 -23.21 7.33 17.05
CA VAL A 310 -22.02 6.76 17.66
C VAL A 310 -21.96 7.18 19.11
N THR A 311 -21.76 6.22 19.99
CA THR A 311 -21.54 6.43 21.42
C THR A 311 -20.11 5.99 21.74
N THR A 312 -19.29 6.90 22.26
CA THR A 312 -17.93 6.60 22.71
C THR A 312 -17.93 5.95 24.10
N PRO A 313 -16.81 5.34 24.53
CA PRO A 313 -16.73 4.59 25.79
C PRO A 313 -16.96 5.46 27.04
N ASP A 314 -16.69 6.76 26.93
CA ASP A 314 -16.92 7.77 27.97
C ASP A 314 -18.36 8.33 27.97
N GLY A 315 -19.24 7.79 27.13
CA GLY A 315 -20.67 8.12 27.07
C GLY A 315 -21.01 9.33 26.20
N ARG A 316 -20.05 9.94 25.50
CA ARG A 316 -20.37 11.00 24.52
C ARG A 316 -21.07 10.38 23.31
N THR A 317 -22.08 11.07 22.82
CA THR A 317 -22.89 10.64 21.68
C THR A 317 -22.81 11.67 20.57
N GLY A 318 -22.58 11.23 19.34
CA GLY A 318 -22.73 12.06 18.15
C GLY A 318 -23.66 11.36 17.17
N ASP A 319 -24.60 12.11 16.61
CA ASP A 319 -25.56 11.58 15.64
C ASP A 319 -24.91 11.56 14.24
N ILE A 320 -25.19 10.50 13.48
CA ILE A 320 -24.81 10.39 12.07
C ILE A 320 -25.88 11.18 11.28
N PRO A 321 -25.50 12.20 10.48
CA PRO A 321 -26.47 12.99 9.73
C PRO A 321 -27.37 12.11 8.85
N ALA A 322 -28.68 12.36 8.82
CA ALA A 322 -29.64 11.53 8.08
C ALA A 322 -29.46 11.58 6.55
N ASP A 323 -28.88 12.67 6.05
CA ASP A 323 -28.49 12.90 4.65
C ASP A 323 -27.07 12.38 4.32
N SER A 324 -26.41 11.74 5.28
CA SER A 324 -25.06 11.20 5.14
C SER A 324 -24.97 10.14 4.04
N PRO A 325 -23.82 10.08 3.32
CA PRO A 325 -23.44 8.94 2.49
C PRO A 325 -23.52 7.59 3.20
N PHE A 326 -23.41 7.53 4.53
CA PHE A 326 -23.61 6.31 5.31
C PHE A 326 -25.00 5.68 5.11
N PHE A 327 -26.04 6.50 4.88
CA PHE A 327 -27.43 6.06 4.69
C PHE A 327 -27.90 6.07 3.23
N SER A 328 -27.08 6.62 2.33
CA SER A 328 -27.45 6.90 0.93
C SER A 328 -26.48 6.31 -0.10
N HIS A 329 -25.23 6.04 0.28
CA HIS A 329 -24.24 5.36 -0.54
C HIS A 329 -24.02 3.92 -0.04
N PRO A 330 -23.75 2.96 -0.96
CA PRO A 330 -23.49 1.59 -0.57
C PRO A 330 -22.24 1.53 0.30
N ILE A 331 -22.38 1.03 1.53
CA ILE A 331 -21.21 0.53 2.26
C ILE A 331 -20.65 -0.61 1.43
N GLU A 332 -19.39 -0.48 1.03
CA GLU A 332 -18.80 -1.43 0.09
C GLU A 332 -18.85 -2.86 0.64
N THR A 333 -19.51 -3.74 -0.12
CA THR A 333 -19.53 -5.19 0.15
C THR A 333 -18.12 -5.78 0.09
N THR A 334 -17.19 -5.04 -0.50
CA THR A 334 -15.79 -5.37 -0.64
C THR A 334 -14.92 -4.12 -0.41
N ILE A 335 -14.12 -4.07 0.65
CA ILE A 335 -13.18 -2.97 0.91
C ILE A 335 -11.78 -3.45 0.53
N GLY A 336 -11.16 -2.84 -0.49
CA GLY A 336 -9.82 -3.24 -0.94
C GLY A 336 -9.71 -4.71 -1.38
N GLY A 337 -10.77 -5.30 -1.93
CA GLY A 337 -10.83 -6.73 -2.28
C GLY A 337 -11.25 -7.68 -1.14
N VAL A 338 -11.49 -7.15 0.07
CA VAL A 338 -11.89 -7.92 1.26
C VAL A 338 -13.40 -7.86 1.46
N LEU A 339 -14.07 -9.01 1.59
CA LEU A 339 -15.52 -9.06 1.84
C LEU A 339 -15.85 -8.50 3.22
N SER A 340 -16.82 -7.59 3.27
CA SER A 340 -17.25 -6.95 4.52
C SER A 340 -18.37 -7.69 5.24
N GLY A 341 -19.09 -8.58 4.57
CA GLY A 341 -20.26 -9.24 5.16
C GLY A 341 -21.48 -8.31 5.34
N VAL A 342 -21.50 -7.18 4.64
CA VAL A 342 -22.65 -6.28 4.50
C VAL A 342 -23.26 -6.48 3.10
N ASP A 343 -24.59 -6.46 2.96
CA ASP A 343 -25.28 -6.69 1.68
C ASP A 343 -25.09 -5.54 0.65
N LYS A 344 -25.14 -5.89 -0.65
CA LYS A 344 -24.96 -4.93 -1.77
C LYS A 344 -26.24 -4.12 -2.01
N TYR A 345 -26.12 -2.83 -1.74
CA TYR A 345 -27.17 -1.81 -1.74
C TYR A 345 -27.60 -1.33 -3.15
N VAL A 346 -28.07 -2.21 -4.04
CA VAL A 346 -28.52 -1.77 -5.40
C VAL A 346 -29.90 -2.28 -5.84
N ASP A 347 -30.38 -3.44 -5.37
CA ASP A 347 -31.65 -3.97 -5.92
C ASP A 347 -32.92 -3.51 -5.17
N ASP A 348 -32.83 -2.99 -3.93
CA ASP A 348 -34.03 -2.80 -3.08
C ASP A 348 -34.37 -1.35 -2.66
N GLY A 349 -33.60 -0.33 -3.04
CA GLY A 349 -33.99 1.09 -2.86
C GLY A 349 -34.27 1.53 -1.41
N HIS A 350 -33.25 2.11 -0.77
CA HIS A 350 -33.27 2.87 0.50
C HIS A 350 -33.40 2.08 1.82
N GLY A 351 -32.35 2.11 2.65
CA GLY A 351 -32.42 1.69 4.05
C GLY A 351 -31.15 1.93 4.90
N ILE A 352 -31.01 1.27 6.06
CA ILE A 352 -29.78 1.13 6.87
C ILE A 352 -28.94 -0.12 6.49
N PRO A 353 -27.63 -0.18 6.84
CA PRO A 353 -26.79 -1.34 6.53
C PRO A 353 -27.31 -2.66 7.15
N ARG A 354 -27.30 -3.75 6.38
CA ARG A 354 -27.66 -5.10 6.84
C ARG A 354 -26.49 -6.05 6.80
N ILE A 355 -26.38 -6.89 7.83
CA ILE A 355 -25.37 -7.94 7.87
C ILE A 355 -25.87 -9.12 7.04
N SER A 356 -25.09 -9.50 6.04
CA SER A 356 -25.40 -10.60 5.13
C SER A 356 -24.73 -11.88 5.61
N ALA A 357 -25.54 -12.82 6.09
CA ALA A 357 -25.04 -14.16 6.28
C ALA A 357 -24.92 -14.93 4.94
N ALA A 358 -25.74 -14.59 3.94
CA ALA A 358 -25.67 -15.17 2.59
C ALA A 358 -24.35 -14.87 1.87
N GLY A 359 -23.81 -13.65 2.04
CA GLY A 359 -22.46 -13.29 1.56
C GLY A 359 -21.38 -14.08 2.29
N ALA A 360 -21.58 -14.34 3.58
CA ALA A 360 -20.66 -15.11 4.39
C ALA A 360 -20.73 -16.62 4.13
N GLU A 361 -21.88 -17.18 3.73
CA GLU A 361 -22.08 -18.62 3.51
C GLU A 361 -21.11 -19.22 2.48
N LYS A 362 -20.74 -18.42 1.47
CA LYS A 362 -19.82 -18.76 0.38
C LYS A 362 -18.33 -18.68 0.76
N LEU A 363 -18.00 -18.10 1.91
CA LEU A 363 -16.60 -17.98 2.35
C LEU A 363 -16.00 -19.36 2.65
N GLY A 364 -14.91 -19.70 1.98
CA GLY A 364 -14.09 -20.87 2.29
C GLY A 364 -12.73 -20.45 2.85
N ALA A 365 -11.88 -21.43 3.11
CA ALA A 365 -10.47 -21.15 3.33
C ALA A 365 -9.87 -20.39 2.13
N GLY A 366 -8.99 -19.44 2.43
CA GLY A 366 -8.40 -18.51 1.47
C GLY A 366 -9.25 -17.27 1.16
N ALA A 367 -10.51 -17.22 1.58
CA ALA A 367 -11.32 -16.02 1.39
C ALA A 367 -10.81 -14.87 2.26
N LYS A 368 -10.91 -13.64 1.75
CA LYS A 368 -10.66 -12.41 2.51
C LYS A 368 -11.97 -11.91 3.11
N TYR A 369 -12.04 -11.83 4.44
CA TYR A 369 -13.20 -11.37 5.18
C TYR A 369 -12.81 -10.46 6.35
N GLY A 370 -13.22 -9.19 6.27
CA GLY A 370 -12.98 -8.17 7.29
C GLY A 370 -14.13 -8.05 8.29
N GLY A 371 -15.33 -8.50 7.90
CA GLY A 371 -16.53 -8.46 8.72
C GLY A 371 -17.17 -7.08 8.85
N PRO A 372 -18.42 -7.01 9.39
CA PRO A 372 -19.24 -5.80 9.30
C PRO A 372 -18.66 -4.65 10.10
N ALA A 373 -17.97 -4.93 11.21
CA ALA A 373 -17.36 -3.93 12.06
C ALA A 373 -16.28 -3.09 11.34
N LEU A 374 -15.54 -3.68 10.38
CA LEU A 374 -14.58 -2.94 9.58
C LEU A 374 -15.30 -1.98 8.64
N ALA A 375 -16.26 -2.51 7.86
CA ALA A 375 -16.96 -1.73 6.86
C ALA A 375 -17.78 -0.57 7.41
N ILE A 376 -18.41 -0.80 8.56
CA ILE A 376 -19.20 0.21 9.25
C ILE A 376 -18.28 1.29 9.83
N GLY A 377 -17.12 0.91 10.37
CA GLY A 377 -16.15 1.87 10.85
C GLY A 377 -15.57 2.75 9.75
N VAL A 378 -15.21 2.14 8.60
CA VAL A 378 -14.74 2.88 7.41
C VAL A 378 -15.84 3.82 6.90
N GLY A 379 -17.05 3.32 6.70
CA GLY A 379 -18.17 4.12 6.17
C GLY A 379 -18.55 5.31 7.06
N ILE A 380 -18.52 5.17 8.39
CA ILE A 380 -18.77 6.30 9.30
C ILE A 380 -17.62 7.31 9.23
N TYR A 381 -16.38 6.84 9.19
CA TYR A 381 -15.22 7.73 9.19
C TYR A 381 -15.11 8.55 7.89
N ASP A 382 -15.35 7.94 6.72
CA ASP A 382 -15.34 8.63 5.42
C ASP A 382 -16.36 9.78 5.39
N VAL A 383 -17.54 9.56 5.96
CA VAL A 383 -18.60 10.57 6.07
C VAL A 383 -18.19 11.74 6.94
N VAL A 384 -17.63 11.44 8.12
CA VAL A 384 -17.40 12.44 9.16
C VAL A 384 -16.19 13.30 8.86
N VAL A 385 -15.17 12.70 8.23
CA VAL A 385 -13.97 13.42 7.83
C VAL A 385 -14.14 14.08 6.46
N ALA A 386 -15.18 13.73 5.68
CA ALA A 386 -15.52 14.30 4.38
C ALA A 386 -14.33 14.32 3.39
N GLU A 387 -13.45 13.32 3.50
CA GLU A 387 -12.37 13.10 2.55
C GLU A 387 -12.37 11.62 2.15
N ASP A 388 -12.33 11.33 0.84
CA ASP A 388 -12.14 9.97 0.25
C ASP A 388 -10.81 9.29 0.68
N LYS A 389 -10.12 9.87 1.67
CA LYS A 389 -8.81 9.51 2.17
C LYS A 389 -8.83 8.36 3.17
N CYS A 390 -9.95 7.99 3.77
CA CYS A 390 -9.97 6.78 4.60
C CYS A 390 -10.05 5.54 3.72
N VAL A 391 -10.96 5.47 2.75
CA VAL A 391 -10.89 4.40 1.73
C VAL A 391 -9.55 4.42 1.01
N ALA A 392 -9.00 5.57 0.60
CA ALA A 392 -7.69 5.60 -0.06
C ALA A 392 -6.52 5.29 0.89
N GLY A 393 -6.57 5.68 2.16
CA GLY A 393 -5.55 5.42 3.18
C GLY A 393 -5.58 3.98 3.67
N PHE A 394 -6.77 3.41 3.82
CA PHE A 394 -6.98 1.97 3.99
C PHE A 394 -6.60 1.23 2.72
N SER A 395 -6.97 1.65 1.51
CA SER A 395 -6.60 0.97 0.24
C SER A 395 -5.10 1.09 -0.07
N ALA A 396 -4.44 2.17 0.36
CA ALA A 396 -2.99 2.36 0.32
C ALA A 396 -2.28 1.55 1.41
N ALA A 397 -2.90 1.36 2.59
CA ALA A 397 -2.47 0.37 3.58
C ALA A 397 -2.76 -1.07 3.11
N PHE A 398 -3.82 -1.30 2.34
CA PHE A 398 -4.31 -2.59 1.84
C PHE A 398 -3.81 -2.95 0.44
N GLY A 399 -2.89 -2.18 -0.14
CA GLY A 399 -2.15 -2.54 -1.36
C GLY A 399 -2.98 -2.79 -2.62
N ALA A 400 -4.17 -2.20 -2.76
CA ALA A 400 -5.08 -2.50 -3.87
C ALA A 400 -5.77 -1.25 -4.47
N ALA A 401 -5.01 -0.24 -4.91
CA ALA A 401 -5.35 0.60 -6.08
C ALA A 401 -4.24 1.63 -6.36
N GLY A 402 -3.62 1.51 -7.54
CA GLY A 402 -3.08 2.60 -8.37
C GLY A 402 -2.31 3.74 -7.71
N GLY A 403 -0.98 3.63 -7.69
CA GLY A 403 -0.06 4.76 -7.65
C GLY A 403 0.00 5.51 -6.32
N TYR A 404 1.15 5.46 -5.65
CA TYR A 404 1.52 6.25 -4.47
C TYR A 404 1.64 7.77 -4.76
N ALA A 405 0.69 8.33 -5.50
CA ALA A 405 0.52 9.75 -5.79
C ALA A 405 -0.59 10.32 -4.91
N GLY A 406 -0.36 10.34 -3.59
CA GLY A 406 -1.26 10.94 -2.62
C GLY A 406 -0.52 11.14 -1.30
N GLY A 407 0.05 12.33 -1.13
CA GLY A 407 0.96 12.63 -0.02
C GLY A 407 0.37 12.43 1.38
N VAL A 408 1.25 12.07 2.30
CA VAL A 408 1.27 12.46 3.72
C VAL A 408 -0.11 12.66 4.35
N LEU A 409 -0.78 11.56 4.71
CA LEU A 409 -1.91 11.53 5.65
C LEU A 409 -1.68 10.33 6.57
N GLY A 410 -1.45 10.45 7.86
CA GLY A 410 -1.27 11.62 8.70
C GLY A 410 -0.54 11.15 9.96
N ALA A 411 0.27 12.05 10.49
CA ALA A 411 0.87 11.92 11.81
C ALA A 411 -0.24 11.73 12.86
N GLY A 412 -0.44 10.51 13.35
CA GLY A 412 -1.47 10.21 14.34
C GLY A 412 -1.32 8.89 15.10
N ALA A 413 -0.20 8.17 14.93
CA ALA A 413 0.07 6.89 15.59
C ALA A 413 1.18 6.96 16.66
N SER A 414 1.51 8.15 17.17
CA SER A 414 2.45 8.31 18.28
C SER A 414 1.73 8.36 19.63
N ALA A 415 1.41 7.19 20.21
CA ALA A 415 1.42 6.85 21.65
C ALA A 415 0.27 5.88 22.09
N PRO A 416 0.42 5.08 23.17
CA PRO A 416 1.62 4.49 23.78
C PRO A 416 1.56 2.95 23.70
N GLY A 417 2.49 2.38 22.94
CA GLY A 417 2.71 0.94 22.81
C GLY A 417 3.96 0.75 21.96
N GLY A 418 5.11 1.08 22.56
CA GLY A 418 6.37 1.25 21.84
C GLY A 418 6.90 -0.01 21.14
N PRO A 419 8.03 0.10 20.42
CA PRO A 419 8.59 -0.93 19.54
C PRO A 419 8.79 -2.31 20.19
N ALA A 420 8.95 -2.36 21.52
CA ALA A 420 9.10 -3.61 22.26
C ALA A 420 7.80 -4.45 22.33
N ALA A 421 6.62 -3.84 22.23
CA ALA A 421 5.35 -4.57 22.27
C ALA A 421 5.03 -5.26 20.93
N VAL A 422 5.42 -4.64 19.80
CA VAL A 422 5.20 -5.21 18.46
C VAL A 422 6.34 -6.13 18.04
N ALA A 423 7.59 -5.83 18.43
CA ALA A 423 8.72 -6.73 18.18
C ALA A 423 8.74 -7.96 19.11
N GLY A 424 8.15 -7.87 20.31
CA GLY A 424 7.97 -9.00 21.23
C GLY A 424 6.78 -9.91 20.88
N ALA A 425 5.85 -9.42 20.05
CA ALA A 425 4.63 -10.13 19.66
C ALA A 425 4.76 -10.71 18.24
N ALA A 426 5.80 -11.50 18.00
CA ALA A 426 5.92 -12.34 16.81
C ALA A 426 4.86 -13.48 16.74
N GLY A 427 3.77 -13.41 17.52
CA GLY A 427 2.64 -14.33 17.50
C GLY A 427 1.36 -13.55 17.28
N GLY A 428 0.53 -14.01 16.34
CA GLY A 428 -0.64 -13.30 15.77
C GLY A 428 -1.74 -12.84 16.73
N SER A 429 -1.58 -12.95 18.05
CA SER A 429 -2.60 -12.55 19.04
C SER A 429 -2.88 -11.05 19.12
N MET A 430 -1.98 -10.18 18.65
CA MET A 430 -2.14 -8.72 18.74
C MET A 430 -2.69 -8.07 17.46
N ALA A 431 -2.68 -8.76 16.31
CA ALA A 431 -2.98 -8.17 15.01
C ALA A 431 -4.45 -7.74 14.88
N GLY A 432 -5.40 -8.68 14.97
CA GLY A 432 -6.83 -8.36 14.90
C GLY A 432 -7.31 -7.41 16.00
N SER A 433 -6.90 -7.62 17.26
CA SER A 433 -7.33 -6.75 18.37
C SER A 433 -6.83 -5.31 18.23
N TRP A 434 -5.61 -5.12 17.73
CA TRP A 434 -5.06 -3.78 17.52
C TRP A 434 -5.75 -3.06 16.35
N LEU A 435 -5.89 -3.74 15.20
CA LEU A 435 -6.51 -3.16 13.99
C LEU A 435 -7.94 -2.69 14.26
N PHE A 436 -8.78 -3.59 14.77
CA PHE A 436 -10.20 -3.28 14.98
C PHE A 436 -10.46 -2.41 16.20
N GLY A 437 -9.58 -2.45 17.22
CA GLY A 437 -9.60 -1.50 18.33
C GLY A 437 -9.24 -0.07 17.90
N TRP A 438 -8.31 0.07 16.95
CA TRP A 438 -7.98 1.36 16.34
C TRP A 438 -9.16 1.92 15.54
N VAL A 439 -9.90 1.09 14.79
CA VAL A 439 -11.10 1.51 14.06
C VAL A 439 -12.13 2.12 15.01
N GLY A 440 -12.48 1.43 16.10
CA GLY A 440 -13.44 1.95 17.10
C GLY A 440 -13.01 3.31 17.66
N LYS A 441 -11.73 3.44 18.03
CA LYS A 441 -11.17 4.69 18.55
C LYS A 441 -11.25 5.82 17.53
N LYS A 442 -10.96 5.56 16.25
CA LYS A 442 -10.99 6.57 15.19
C LYS A 442 -12.39 7.03 14.84
N VAL A 443 -13.35 6.11 14.80
CA VAL A 443 -14.77 6.45 14.65
C VAL A 443 -15.23 7.33 15.81
N GLY A 444 -14.86 6.96 17.03
CA GLY A 444 -15.16 7.74 18.24
C GLY A 444 -14.55 9.14 18.22
N GLU A 445 -13.26 9.27 17.87
CA GLU A 445 -12.57 10.57 17.75
C GLU A 445 -13.16 11.47 16.66
N ALA A 446 -13.58 10.89 15.53
CA ALA A 446 -14.12 11.64 14.41
C ALA A 446 -15.53 12.19 14.72
N VAL A 447 -16.42 11.33 15.21
CA VAL A 447 -17.83 11.71 15.48
C VAL A 447 -17.96 12.51 16.77
N CYS A 448 -17.16 12.16 17.77
CA CYS A 448 -17.11 12.82 19.06
C CYS A 448 -15.68 13.35 19.28
N PRO A 449 -15.32 14.54 18.75
CA PRO A 449 -14.01 15.14 19.05
C PRO A 449 -13.91 15.45 20.55
N ALA A 450 -12.72 15.27 21.12
CA ALA A 450 -12.45 15.72 22.48
C ALA A 450 -12.58 17.26 22.53
N PRO A 451 -13.05 17.85 23.65
CA PRO A 451 -13.04 19.29 23.79
C PRO A 451 -11.60 19.79 23.62
N THR A 452 -11.40 20.68 22.65
CA THR A 452 -10.13 21.38 22.46
C THR A 452 -9.84 22.18 23.72
N SER A 453 -8.81 21.78 24.47
CA SER A 453 -8.26 22.54 25.60
C SER A 453 -7.50 23.76 25.12
#